data_AF-A0A257MZV3-F1
#
_entry.id   AF-A0A257MZV3-F1
#
_cell.length_a   1.000
_cell.length_b   1.000
_cell.length_c   1.000
_cell.angle_alpha   90.00
_cell.angle_beta   90.00
_cell.angle_gamma   90.00
#
_symmetry.space_group_name_H-M   'P 1'
#
loop_
_entity.id
_entity.type
_entity.pdbx_description
1 polymer ?
#
loop_
_entity_poly.entity_id
_entity_poly.type
_entity_poly.pdbx_seq_one_letter_code
_entity_poly.pdbx_strand_id
1 'polypeptide(L)'
;MAQRIDDLIQWQILPAYFSTVAQTLLPLSPCNPSIPVLNSVLVAGGTDLFVKKPERLQSRSIHFLIPAPVVENIRYENQQCIIKATATIEQLRTSPLIQQLFPAVVEDFKLICSAPVRQRATIGGNLVNASPIADLAIFFLALDAQLIMASEKNRRTIALTHFFQTYKKVDLQAGEQVLEILFDKSNTRYFSYEKVSKRTYLDIASVNSAISIQQTDGRIETAHLAAGGVAAIPFYLTKTCAYLQGKTIKPSTIHEAVEIAQSEVAPISDIRGSAQYKCLLLRQLIFAHFLKLFPEAINWESLNTQNKSKQYGNSCSTSL
;
A
#
# COMPACT_ATOMS: atom_id res chain seq x y z
N MET A 1 27.12 9.82 16.10
CA MET A 1 25.74 10.37 16.20
C MET A 1 25.68 11.51 17.22
N ALA A 2 26.28 11.38 18.42
CA ALA A 2 26.36 12.44 19.43
C ALA A 2 26.97 13.75 18.90
N GLN A 3 28.13 13.68 18.24
CA GLN A 3 28.79 14.87 17.67
C GLN A 3 27.91 15.66 16.70
N ARG A 4 27.09 14.97 15.89
CA ARG A 4 26.14 15.63 14.98
C ARG A 4 25.01 16.35 15.72
N ILE A 5 24.55 15.84 16.86
CA ILE A 5 23.49 16.49 17.65
C ILE A 5 24.05 17.77 18.27
N ASP A 6 25.27 17.70 18.83
CA ASP A 6 25.93 18.84 19.44
C ASP A 6 26.21 19.95 18.40
N ASP A 7 26.68 19.60 17.21
CA ASP A 7 26.86 20.54 16.09
C ASP A 7 25.55 21.24 15.71
N LEU A 8 24.44 20.49 15.61
CA LEU A 8 23.12 21.03 15.27
C LEU A 8 22.55 21.94 16.38
N ILE A 9 22.87 21.66 17.65
CA ILE A 9 22.52 22.53 18.78
C ILE A 9 23.35 23.83 18.71
N GLN A 10 24.65 23.73 18.46
CA GLN A 10 25.53 24.89 18.33
C GLN A 10 25.09 25.81 17.18
N TRP A 11 24.65 25.24 16.06
CA TRP A 11 24.09 26.00 14.94
C TRP A 11 22.66 26.49 15.16
N GLN A 12 22.08 26.28 16.36
CA GLN A 12 20.71 26.65 16.72
C GLN A 12 19.62 26.03 15.83
N ILE A 13 19.93 24.89 15.18
CA ILE A 13 18.95 24.11 14.42
C ILE A 13 18.10 23.24 15.36
N LEU A 14 18.71 22.72 16.42
CA LEU A 14 18.03 21.95 17.46
C LEU A 14 18.06 22.67 18.82
N PRO A 15 16.99 22.56 19.63
CA PRO A 15 17.02 23.00 21.03
C PRO A 15 18.06 22.24 21.86
N ALA A 16 18.67 22.91 22.84
CA ALA A 16 19.71 22.34 23.68
C ALA A 16 19.29 21.06 24.44
N TYR A 17 18.01 20.88 24.75
CA TYR A 17 17.54 19.67 25.45
C TYR A 17 17.67 18.38 24.63
N PHE A 18 17.91 18.45 23.32
CA PHE A 18 18.14 17.27 22.48
C PHE A 18 19.41 16.50 22.86
N SER A 19 20.40 17.12 23.51
CA SER A 19 21.61 16.43 23.97
C SER A 19 21.34 15.48 25.14
N THR A 20 20.33 15.78 25.97
CA THR A 20 19.98 15.01 27.16
C THR A 20 18.69 14.20 27.02
N VAL A 21 17.90 14.42 25.96
CA VAL A 21 16.57 13.80 25.80
C VAL A 21 16.59 12.28 25.92
N ALA A 22 17.61 11.60 25.39
CA ALA A 22 17.73 10.15 25.50
C ALA A 22 17.86 9.69 26.97
N GLN A 23 18.65 10.41 27.76
CA GLN A 23 18.82 10.17 29.20
C GLN A 23 17.57 10.53 29.98
N THR A 24 16.85 11.58 29.58
CA THR A 24 15.57 11.96 30.19
C THR A 24 14.48 10.91 29.94
N LEU A 25 14.51 10.24 28.78
CA LEU A 25 13.54 9.20 28.42
C LEU A 25 13.88 7.82 28.99
N LEU A 26 15.15 7.53 29.25
CA LEU A 26 15.64 6.25 29.77
C LEU A 26 14.92 5.75 31.06
N PRO A 27 14.62 6.61 32.06
CA PRO A 27 13.88 6.23 33.26
C PRO A 27 12.40 5.95 33.01
N LEU A 28 11.84 6.39 31.88
CA LEU A 28 10.44 6.16 31.56
C LEU A 28 10.26 4.69 31.18
N SER A 29 9.73 3.91 32.12
CA SER A 29 9.33 2.54 31.82
C SER A 29 8.16 2.57 30.84
N PRO A 30 8.21 1.84 29.71
CA PRO A 30 7.05 1.72 28.84
C PRO A 30 5.93 1.05 29.62
N CYS A 31 4.92 1.82 30.02
CA CYS A 31 3.72 1.32 30.66
C CYS A 31 2.85 0.66 29.59
N ASN A 32 3.15 -0.59 29.29
CA ASN A 32 2.37 -1.39 28.36
C ASN A 32 1.82 -2.59 29.15
N PRO A 33 0.60 -2.49 29.71
CA PRO A 33 -0.01 -3.63 30.37
C PRO A 33 -0.12 -4.77 29.36
N SER A 34 0.25 -6.00 29.76
CA SER A 34 0.29 -7.19 28.89
C SER A 34 -1.07 -7.53 28.25
N ILE A 35 -2.14 -6.99 28.83
CA ILE A 35 -3.53 -7.14 28.39
C ILE A 35 -4.09 -5.74 28.17
N PRO A 36 -4.73 -5.45 27.02
CA PRO A 36 -5.39 -4.19 26.80
C PRO A 36 -6.42 -3.94 27.91
N VAL A 37 -6.33 -2.79 28.58
CA VAL A 37 -7.40 -2.36 29.51
C VAL A 37 -8.69 -2.27 28.70
N LEU A 38 -9.80 -2.76 29.26
CA LEU A 38 -11.12 -2.70 28.62
C LEU A 38 -11.41 -1.26 28.15
N ASN A 39 -11.81 -1.10 26.88
CA ASN A 39 -12.03 0.19 26.20
C ASN A 39 -10.78 1.05 25.91
N SER A 40 -9.56 0.51 26.06
CA SER A 40 -8.35 1.21 25.64
C SER A 40 -8.29 1.42 24.13
N VAL A 41 -7.66 2.52 23.72
CA VAL A 41 -7.36 2.79 22.31
C VAL A 41 -6.07 2.08 21.97
N LEU A 42 -6.14 1.14 21.03
CA LEU A 42 -4.97 0.44 20.51
C LEU A 42 -4.17 1.39 19.61
N VAL A 43 -2.88 1.51 19.89
CA VAL A 43 -1.97 2.41 19.18
C VAL A 43 -0.74 1.63 18.71
N ALA A 44 -0.64 1.41 17.40
CA ALA A 44 0.60 0.95 16.80
C ALA A 44 1.54 2.14 16.57
N GLY A 45 1.74 2.55 15.31
CA GLY A 45 2.60 3.69 14.97
C GLY A 45 2.08 5.07 15.34
N GLY A 46 0.77 5.21 15.57
CA GLY A 46 0.11 6.47 15.91
C GLY A 46 0.06 7.54 14.81
N THR A 47 0.72 7.32 13.67
CA THR A 47 0.93 8.33 12.60
C THR A 47 -0.34 8.88 11.98
N ASP A 48 -1.42 8.09 11.91
CA ASP A 48 -2.75 8.56 11.49
C ASP A 48 -3.63 8.96 12.67
N LEU A 49 -3.55 8.20 13.77
CA LEU A 49 -4.44 8.33 14.90
C LEU A 49 -4.23 9.64 15.66
N PHE A 50 -2.97 10.01 15.92
CA PHE A 50 -2.61 11.24 16.62
C PHE A 50 -3.01 12.49 15.84
N VAL A 51 -3.04 12.42 14.50
CA VAL A 51 -3.43 13.54 13.63
C VAL A 51 -4.94 13.68 13.56
N LYS A 52 -5.67 12.57 13.41
CA LYS A 52 -7.13 12.59 13.13
C LYS A 52 -8.00 12.69 14.38
N LYS A 53 -7.52 12.18 15.52
CA LYS A 53 -8.36 11.99 16.72
C LYS A 53 -7.63 12.41 18.00
N PRO A 54 -6.99 13.59 18.07
CA PRO A 54 -6.23 14.00 19.26
C PRO A 54 -7.11 14.05 20.52
N GLU A 55 -8.34 14.55 20.41
CA GLU A 55 -9.29 14.66 21.53
C GLU A 55 -9.70 13.30 22.11
N ARG A 56 -9.86 12.27 21.26
CA ARG A 56 -10.24 10.92 21.72
C ARG A 56 -9.15 10.24 22.56
N LEU A 57 -7.94 10.78 22.55
CA LEU A 57 -6.79 10.25 23.28
C LEU A 57 -6.58 10.94 24.62
N GLN A 58 -7.12 12.14 24.82
CA GLN A 58 -6.94 12.89 26.06
C GLN A 58 -7.64 12.23 27.27
N SER A 59 -8.75 11.54 27.03
CA SER A 59 -9.62 10.98 28.08
C SER A 59 -9.70 9.45 28.08
N ARG A 60 -8.87 8.75 27.31
CA ARG A 60 -8.88 7.28 27.19
C ARG A 60 -7.54 6.67 27.51
N SER A 61 -7.56 5.50 28.13
CA SER A 61 -6.35 4.67 28.27
C SER A 61 -5.83 4.26 26.90
N ILE A 62 -4.52 4.39 26.70
CA ILE A 62 -3.82 4.01 25.48
C ILE A 62 -3.10 2.69 25.75
N HIS A 63 -3.17 1.76 24.80
CA HIS A 63 -2.38 0.54 24.81
C HIS A 63 -1.52 0.50 23.55
N PHE A 64 -0.20 0.46 23.71
CA PHE A 64 0.71 0.46 22.56
C PHE A 64 0.96 -0.96 22.07
N LEU A 65 0.73 -1.20 20.78
CA LEU A 65 0.88 -2.53 20.18
C LEU A 65 2.32 -2.87 19.80
N ILE A 66 3.22 -1.89 19.70
CA ILE A 66 4.56 -2.11 19.17
C ILE A 66 5.44 -2.74 20.27
N PRO A 67 5.93 -3.97 20.06
CA PRO A 67 6.71 -4.69 21.07
C PRO A 67 8.14 -4.13 21.19
N ALA A 68 8.85 -4.63 22.20
CA ALA A 68 10.29 -4.41 22.37
C ALA A 68 11.10 -4.77 21.10
N PRO A 69 12.26 -4.13 20.86
CA PRO A 69 13.00 -4.15 19.58
C PRO A 69 13.52 -5.51 19.09
N VAL A 70 13.33 -6.61 19.83
CA VAL A 70 13.95 -7.93 19.56
C VAL A 70 13.03 -8.86 18.76
N VAL A 71 11.82 -8.43 18.40
CA VAL A 71 10.83 -9.30 17.76
C VAL A 71 11.04 -9.39 16.23
N GLU A 72 11.25 -10.60 15.72
CA GLU A 72 11.19 -10.88 14.29
C GLU A 72 9.77 -10.59 13.76
N ASN A 73 9.68 -9.60 12.86
CA ASN A 73 8.40 -9.10 12.34
C ASN A 73 8.04 -9.65 10.96
N ILE A 74 9.01 -10.22 10.24
CA ILE A 74 8.85 -10.69 8.87
C ILE A 74 9.58 -12.01 8.76
N ARG A 75 8.86 -13.09 8.44
CA ARG A 75 9.42 -14.43 8.31
C ARG A 75 8.85 -15.15 7.09
N TYR A 76 9.46 -16.28 6.75
CA TYR A 76 8.99 -17.19 5.72
C TYR A 76 8.74 -18.57 6.34
N GLU A 77 7.53 -19.08 6.19
CA GLU A 77 7.10 -20.34 6.80
C GLU A 77 5.98 -20.95 5.96
N ASN A 78 5.97 -22.28 5.79
CA ASN A 78 4.90 -23.00 5.07
C ASN A 78 4.57 -22.43 3.67
N GLN A 79 5.60 -22.03 2.91
CA GLN A 79 5.45 -21.40 1.57
C GLN A 79 4.82 -20.01 1.57
N GLN A 80 4.63 -19.40 2.74
CA GLN A 80 4.04 -18.07 2.89
C GLN A 80 5.04 -17.10 3.50
N CYS A 81 5.02 -15.86 3.01
CA CYS A 81 5.62 -14.75 3.74
C CYS A 81 4.62 -14.30 4.81
N ILE A 82 5.08 -14.24 6.06
CA ILE A 82 4.26 -13.84 7.20
C ILE A 82 4.83 -12.56 7.79
N ILE A 83 4.01 -11.52 7.84
CA ILE A 83 4.36 -10.18 8.32
C ILE A 83 3.48 -9.86 9.52
N LYS A 84 4.07 -9.54 10.66
CA LYS A 84 3.33 -9.03 11.82
C LYS A 84 2.68 -7.69 11.49
N ALA A 85 1.45 -7.48 11.96
CA ALA A 85 0.72 -6.23 11.77
C ALA A 85 1.47 -5.00 12.32
N THR A 86 2.35 -5.21 13.30
CA THR A 86 3.22 -4.19 13.92
C THR A 86 4.49 -3.90 13.12
N ALA A 87 4.77 -4.64 12.04
CA ALA A 87 5.91 -4.37 11.17
C ALA A 87 5.79 -2.97 10.58
N THR A 88 6.87 -2.19 10.70
CA THR A 88 6.91 -0.83 10.18
C THR A 88 7.19 -0.82 8.68
N ILE A 89 6.82 0.27 8.00
CA ILE A 89 7.13 0.44 6.56
C ILE A 89 8.64 0.36 6.34
N GLU A 90 9.44 0.91 7.25
CA GLU A 90 10.89 0.86 7.15
C GLU A 90 11.45 -0.55 7.37
N GLN A 91 10.84 -1.35 8.26
CA GLN A 91 11.20 -2.77 8.41
C GLN A 91 10.88 -3.58 7.14
N LEU A 92 9.74 -3.31 6.50
CA LEU A 92 9.41 -3.94 5.21
C LEU A 92 10.43 -3.54 4.14
N ARG A 93 10.76 -2.25 4.05
CA ARG A 93 11.70 -1.72 3.06
C ARG A 93 13.11 -2.27 3.21
N THR A 94 13.56 -2.49 4.44
CA THR A 94 14.93 -2.94 4.75
C THR A 94 15.06 -4.44 4.98
N SER A 95 13.94 -5.18 4.96
CA SER A 95 13.93 -6.63 5.12
C SER A 95 14.61 -7.32 3.92
N PRO A 96 15.65 -8.16 4.16
CA PRO A 96 16.27 -8.94 3.09
C PRO A 96 15.27 -9.86 2.37
N LEU A 97 14.35 -10.46 3.12
CA LEU A 97 13.31 -11.32 2.55
C LEU A 97 12.40 -10.54 1.60
N ILE A 98 11.93 -9.35 2.00
CA ILE A 98 11.06 -8.53 1.15
C ILE A 98 11.81 -8.00 -0.08
N GLN A 99 13.08 -7.59 0.07
CA GLN A 99 13.90 -7.14 -1.06
C GLN A 99 14.18 -8.26 -2.07
N GLN A 100 14.36 -9.50 -1.59
CA GLN A 100 14.50 -10.66 -2.47
C GLN A 100 13.21 -10.92 -3.26
N LEU A 101 12.05 -10.77 -2.64
CA LEU A 101 10.75 -10.98 -3.30
C LEU A 101 10.38 -9.83 -4.25
N PHE A 102 10.78 -8.61 -3.90
CA PHE A 102 10.41 -7.40 -4.60
C PHE A 102 11.64 -6.48 -4.76
N PRO A 103 12.47 -6.68 -5.79
CA PRO A 103 13.72 -5.93 -5.95
C PRO A 103 13.53 -4.40 -5.98
N ALA A 104 12.39 -3.92 -6.48
CA ALA A 104 12.06 -2.49 -6.54
C ALA A 104 11.58 -1.88 -5.21
N VAL A 105 11.31 -2.71 -4.18
CA VAL A 105 10.66 -2.26 -2.93
C VAL A 105 11.42 -1.14 -2.21
N VAL A 106 12.75 -1.14 -2.33
CA VAL A 106 13.61 -0.13 -1.68
C VAL A 106 13.28 1.26 -2.18
N GLU A 107 13.09 1.41 -3.49
CA GLU A 107 12.75 2.68 -4.13
C GLU A 107 11.25 2.96 -4.06
N ASP A 108 10.41 1.95 -4.31
CA ASP A 108 8.95 2.09 -4.26
C ASP A 108 8.49 2.62 -2.89
N PHE A 109 9.08 2.10 -1.80
CA PHE A 109 8.69 2.52 -0.45
C PHE A 109 9.26 3.88 -0.06
N LYS A 110 10.26 4.43 -0.78
CA LYS A 110 10.66 5.83 -0.59
C LYS A 110 9.57 6.81 -1.05
N LEU A 111 8.70 6.39 -1.96
CA LEU A 111 7.52 7.15 -2.38
C LEU A 111 6.41 7.16 -1.30
N ILE A 112 6.52 6.30 -0.29
CA ILE A 112 5.56 6.16 0.80
C ILE A 112 6.08 6.91 2.04
N CYS A 113 5.40 8.00 2.38
CA CYS A 113 5.69 8.84 3.55
C CYS A 113 7.13 9.40 3.61
N SER A 114 7.46 10.08 4.71
CA SER A 114 8.84 10.46 5.06
C SER A 114 9.53 9.35 5.84
N ALA A 115 10.86 9.40 5.95
CA ALA A 115 11.61 8.43 6.75
C ALA A 115 11.16 8.35 8.23
N PRO A 116 10.93 9.47 8.96
CA PRO A 116 10.41 9.39 10.33
C PRO A 116 9.04 8.71 10.42
N VAL A 117 8.16 8.97 9.46
CA VAL A 117 6.85 8.34 9.41
C VAL A 117 6.98 6.85 9.09
N ARG A 118 7.84 6.45 8.14
CA ARG A 118 8.07 5.02 7.82
C ARG A 118 8.62 4.21 8.99
N GLN A 119 9.44 4.83 9.85
CA GLN A 119 9.97 4.19 11.04
C GLN A 119 8.88 3.88 12.09
N ARG A 120 7.73 4.57 12.01
CA ARG A 120 6.66 4.46 12.99
C ARG A 120 5.41 3.79 12.44
N ALA A 121 5.00 4.16 11.22
CA ALA A 121 3.83 3.65 10.55
C ALA A 121 3.95 2.15 10.35
N THR A 122 2.90 1.42 10.71
CA THR A 122 2.84 -0.04 10.67
C THR A 122 1.89 -0.51 9.58
N ILE A 123 2.13 -1.69 9.00
CA ILE A 123 1.24 -2.29 8.00
C ILE A 123 -0.19 -2.46 8.53
N GLY A 124 -0.37 -3.00 9.73
CA GLY A 124 -1.70 -3.17 10.34
C GLY A 124 -2.43 -1.85 10.54
N GLY A 125 -1.73 -0.82 11.03
CA GLY A 125 -2.28 0.53 11.14
C GLY A 125 -2.70 1.13 9.79
N ASN A 126 -1.93 0.87 8.72
CA ASN A 126 -2.28 1.32 7.37
C ASN A 126 -3.57 0.65 6.85
N LEU A 127 -3.68 -0.67 7.02
CA LEU A 127 -4.85 -1.44 6.62
C LEU A 127 -6.10 -1.05 7.43
N VAL A 128 -6.01 -1.00 8.76
CA VAL A 128 -7.15 -0.66 9.65
C VAL A 128 -7.60 0.79 9.44
N ASN A 129 -6.71 1.72 9.07
CA ASN A 129 -7.09 3.09 8.71
C ASN A 129 -7.95 3.14 7.44
N ALA A 130 -7.92 2.10 6.58
CA ALA A 130 -8.77 1.95 5.41
C ALA A 130 -8.87 3.21 4.55
N SER A 131 -7.72 3.83 4.26
CA SER A 131 -7.67 4.95 3.32
C SER A 131 -7.91 4.43 1.90
N PRO A 132 -8.81 5.03 1.09
CA PRO A 132 -9.05 4.57 -0.29
C PRO A 132 -7.83 4.65 -1.23
N ILE A 133 -6.79 5.36 -0.79
CA ILE A 133 -5.52 5.61 -1.49
C ILE A 133 -4.32 5.11 -0.66
N ALA A 134 -4.54 4.15 0.23
CA ALA A 134 -3.48 3.59 1.07
C ALA A 134 -2.47 2.78 0.24
N ASP A 135 -1.23 3.26 0.15
CA ASP A 135 -0.16 2.63 -0.63
C ASP A 135 0.04 1.13 -0.26
N LEU A 136 0.13 0.79 1.05
CA LEU A 136 0.31 -0.62 1.46
C LEU A 136 -0.94 -1.46 1.24
N ALA A 137 -2.14 -0.92 1.44
CA ALA A 137 -3.37 -1.68 1.16
C ALA A 137 -3.40 -2.15 -0.30
N ILE A 138 -3.04 -1.27 -1.23
CA ILE A 138 -2.95 -1.60 -2.66
C ILE A 138 -1.83 -2.59 -2.95
N PHE A 139 -0.65 -2.38 -2.37
CA PHE A 139 0.48 -3.30 -2.51
C PHE A 139 0.10 -4.73 -2.10
N PHE A 140 -0.53 -4.92 -0.94
CA PHE A 140 -0.88 -6.24 -0.42
C PHE A 140 -2.14 -6.83 -1.04
N LEU A 141 -3.09 -6.02 -1.53
CA LEU A 141 -4.22 -6.53 -2.31
C LEU A 141 -3.74 -7.19 -3.62
N ALA A 142 -2.74 -6.60 -4.28
CA ALA A 142 -2.14 -7.19 -5.47
C ALA A 142 -1.31 -8.45 -5.17
N LEU A 143 -1.04 -8.78 -3.90
CA LEU A 143 -0.38 -10.03 -3.52
C LEU A 143 -1.37 -11.13 -3.14
N ASP A 144 -2.67 -10.88 -3.29
CA ASP A 144 -3.74 -11.76 -2.80
C ASP A 144 -3.58 -12.10 -1.31
N ALA A 145 -3.20 -11.09 -0.53
CA ALA A 145 -2.86 -11.30 0.86
C ALA A 145 -4.07 -11.72 1.71
N GLN A 146 -3.79 -12.45 2.78
CA GLN A 146 -4.73 -12.82 3.82
C GLN A 146 -4.34 -12.14 5.14
N LEU A 147 -5.33 -11.93 6.01
CA LEU A 147 -5.14 -11.37 7.34
C LEU A 147 -5.51 -12.43 8.38
N ILE A 148 -4.60 -12.68 9.32
CA ILE A 148 -4.94 -13.35 10.57
C ILE A 148 -5.38 -12.28 11.56
N MET A 149 -6.59 -12.44 12.07
CA MET A 149 -7.18 -11.56 13.07
C MET A 149 -7.57 -12.36 14.30
N ALA A 150 -7.50 -11.74 15.47
CA ALA A 150 -7.92 -12.39 16.70
C ALA A 150 -8.50 -11.40 17.71
N SER A 151 -9.42 -11.92 18.53
CA SER A 151 -9.81 -11.35 19.82
C SER A 151 -9.36 -12.32 20.92
N GLU A 152 -9.71 -12.05 22.19
CA GLU A 152 -9.45 -12.96 23.30
C GLU A 152 -10.06 -14.36 23.11
N LYS A 153 -11.18 -14.45 22.38
CA LYS A 153 -12.00 -15.67 22.28
C LYS A 153 -11.95 -16.35 20.92
N ASN A 154 -11.55 -15.63 19.88
CA ASN A 154 -11.64 -16.11 18.51
C ASN A 154 -10.41 -15.71 17.70
N ARG A 155 -9.97 -16.59 16.81
CA ARG A 155 -8.93 -16.34 15.81
C ARG A 155 -9.45 -16.78 14.46
N ARG A 156 -9.36 -15.92 13.46
CA ARG A 156 -9.84 -16.20 12.10
C ARG A 156 -8.91 -15.63 11.04
N THR A 157 -9.05 -16.17 9.84
CA THR A 157 -8.36 -15.69 8.64
C THR A 157 -9.38 -15.14 7.66
N ILE A 158 -9.06 -14.02 7.02
CA ILE A 158 -9.88 -13.42 5.96
C ILE A 158 -8.98 -12.98 4.79
N ALA A 159 -9.46 -13.13 3.56
CA ALA A 159 -8.82 -12.53 2.40
C ALA A 159 -8.84 -10.99 2.51
N LEU A 160 -7.73 -10.32 2.19
CA LEU A 160 -7.65 -8.86 2.27
C LEU A 160 -8.67 -8.17 1.34
N THR A 161 -9.04 -8.82 0.24
CA THR A 161 -10.10 -8.38 -0.68
C THR A 161 -11.48 -8.27 -0.02
N HIS A 162 -11.74 -9.03 1.05
CA HIS A 162 -12.98 -8.97 1.83
C HIS A 162 -12.88 -8.10 3.09
N PHE A 163 -11.68 -7.59 3.41
CA PHE A 163 -11.45 -6.82 4.63
C PHE A 163 -12.03 -5.40 4.56
N PHE A 164 -11.98 -4.75 3.39
CA PHE A 164 -12.49 -3.39 3.20
C PHE A 164 -13.97 -3.41 2.81
N GLN A 165 -14.85 -2.90 3.67
CA GLN A 165 -16.31 -2.98 3.44
C GLN A 165 -16.83 -1.74 2.72
N THR A 166 -16.57 -0.56 3.31
CA THR A 166 -16.99 0.74 2.79
C THR A 166 -15.98 1.81 3.21
N TYR A 167 -16.20 3.06 2.82
CA TYR A 167 -15.31 4.16 3.18
C TYR A 167 -15.02 4.18 4.68
N LYS A 168 -13.73 3.98 5.03
CA LYS A 168 -13.23 3.94 6.42
C LYS A 168 -13.85 2.87 7.32
N LYS A 169 -14.44 1.82 6.74
CA LYS A 169 -15.00 0.67 7.46
C LYS A 169 -14.33 -0.62 7.00
N VAL A 170 -13.93 -1.44 7.98
CA VAL A 170 -13.27 -2.73 7.77
C VAL A 170 -14.04 -3.84 8.48
N ASP A 171 -13.83 -5.09 8.07
CA ASP A 171 -14.34 -6.26 8.78
C ASP A 171 -13.46 -6.58 10.00
N LEU A 172 -13.59 -5.73 11.03
CA LEU A 172 -12.94 -5.92 12.32
C LEU A 172 -14.00 -5.85 13.42
N GLN A 173 -14.21 -6.95 14.14
CA GLN A 173 -15.19 -7.02 15.21
C GLN A 173 -14.68 -6.35 16.50
N ALA A 174 -15.58 -6.09 17.45
CA ALA A 174 -15.18 -5.48 18.72
C ALA A 174 -14.17 -6.37 19.47
N GLY A 175 -13.05 -5.78 19.89
CA GLY A 175 -11.95 -6.49 20.56
C GLY A 175 -11.06 -7.32 19.62
N GLU A 176 -11.37 -7.36 18.32
CA GLU A 176 -10.56 -8.03 17.31
C GLU A 176 -9.41 -7.12 16.85
N GLN A 177 -8.25 -7.72 16.58
CA GLN A 177 -7.08 -7.03 16.06
C GLN A 177 -6.46 -7.83 14.91
N VAL A 178 -5.88 -7.12 13.94
CA VAL A 178 -5.05 -7.75 12.90
C VAL A 178 -3.71 -8.12 13.53
N LEU A 179 -3.34 -9.39 13.46
CA LEU A 179 -2.10 -9.93 14.00
C LEU A 179 -1.03 -10.05 12.93
N GLU A 180 -1.38 -10.65 11.79
CA GLU A 180 -0.44 -11.01 10.73
C GLU A 180 -1.08 -10.81 9.35
N ILE A 181 -0.22 -10.50 8.38
CA ILE A 181 -0.51 -10.41 6.96
C ILE A 181 0.29 -11.54 6.30
N LEU A 182 -0.37 -12.33 5.46
CA LEU A 182 0.21 -13.50 4.82
C LEU A 182 0.02 -13.38 3.32
N PHE A 183 1.01 -13.80 2.54
CA PHE A 183 0.86 -13.99 1.11
C PHE A 183 1.81 -15.07 0.64
N ASP A 184 1.43 -15.77 -0.42
CA ASP A 184 2.24 -16.87 -0.95
C ASP A 184 3.52 -16.33 -1.57
N LYS A 185 4.63 -16.97 -1.22
CA LYS A 185 5.91 -16.72 -1.88
C LYS A 185 5.87 -17.39 -3.24
N SER A 186 6.18 -16.63 -4.29
CA SER A 186 6.40 -17.17 -5.62
C SER A 186 7.65 -16.54 -6.21
N ASN A 187 8.58 -17.38 -6.65
CA ASN A 187 9.79 -16.94 -7.35
C ASN A 187 9.50 -16.66 -8.84
N THR A 188 8.33 -17.05 -9.36
CA THR A 188 7.91 -16.85 -10.75
C THR A 188 6.93 -15.67 -10.90
N ARG A 189 6.65 -14.96 -9.80
CA ARG A 189 5.78 -13.80 -9.78
C ARG A 189 6.49 -12.58 -10.37
N TYR A 190 5.84 -11.97 -11.35
CA TYR A 190 6.11 -10.60 -11.77
C TYR A 190 5.30 -9.65 -10.89
N PHE A 191 5.95 -8.65 -10.31
CA PHE A 191 5.28 -7.68 -9.45
C PHE A 191 5.70 -6.24 -9.79
N SER A 192 4.72 -5.35 -9.91
CA SER A 192 4.96 -3.93 -10.15
C SER A 192 4.02 -3.09 -9.30
N TYR A 193 4.60 -2.11 -8.60
CA TYR A 193 3.88 -1.05 -7.90
C TYR A 193 4.17 0.29 -8.59
N GLU A 194 3.14 1.12 -8.75
CA GLU A 194 3.23 2.43 -9.38
C GLU A 194 2.39 3.45 -8.60
N LYS A 195 2.88 4.69 -8.52
CA LYS A 195 2.22 5.76 -7.77
C LYS A 195 2.36 7.09 -8.51
N VAL A 196 1.24 7.81 -8.63
CA VAL A 196 1.20 9.18 -9.14
C VAL A 196 0.64 10.11 -8.06
N SER A 197 1.36 11.19 -7.82
CA SER A 197 1.02 12.28 -6.89
C SER A 197 1.49 13.62 -7.46
N LYS A 198 1.15 14.74 -6.82
CA LYS A 198 1.57 16.07 -7.30
C LYS A 198 3.07 16.30 -7.12
N ARG A 199 3.67 15.66 -6.11
CA ARG A 199 5.11 15.60 -5.88
C ARG A 199 5.55 14.15 -5.76
N THR A 200 6.76 13.85 -6.22
CA THR A 200 7.32 12.49 -6.22
C THR A 200 7.46 11.92 -4.81
N TYR A 201 7.91 12.74 -3.85
CA TYR A 201 8.13 12.33 -2.47
C TYR A 201 7.22 13.12 -1.53
N LEU A 202 6.94 12.51 -0.36
CA LEU A 202 6.19 13.14 0.74
C LEU A 202 4.78 13.58 0.36
N ASP A 203 4.17 12.91 -0.60
CA ASP A 203 2.83 13.25 -1.08
C ASP A 203 1.89 12.05 -1.05
N ILE A 204 0.60 12.37 -0.93
CA ILE A 204 -0.48 11.40 -0.95
C ILE A 204 -0.81 11.12 -2.42
N ALA A 205 -0.96 9.84 -2.77
CA ALA A 205 -1.30 9.44 -4.13
C ALA A 205 -2.59 10.12 -4.63
N SER A 206 -2.57 10.59 -5.88
CA SER A 206 -3.79 10.83 -6.66
C SER A 206 -4.39 9.49 -7.08
N VAL A 207 -3.53 8.61 -7.62
CA VAL A 207 -3.81 7.19 -7.89
C VAL A 207 -2.52 6.41 -7.65
N ASN A 208 -2.64 5.24 -7.02
CA ASN A 208 -1.58 4.22 -6.98
C ASN A 208 -2.17 2.90 -7.45
N SER A 209 -1.32 2.01 -7.93
CA SER A 209 -1.72 0.67 -8.35
C SER A 209 -0.60 -0.33 -8.13
N ALA A 210 -0.98 -1.58 -7.96
CA ALA A 210 -0.07 -2.70 -7.89
C ALA A 210 -0.63 -3.86 -8.71
N ILE A 211 0.26 -4.58 -9.39
CA ILE A 211 -0.10 -5.81 -10.09
C ILE A 211 0.87 -6.94 -9.75
N SER A 212 0.33 -8.13 -9.55
CA SER A 212 1.06 -9.40 -9.52
C SER A 212 0.57 -10.26 -10.68
N ILE A 213 1.49 -10.79 -11.47
CA ILE A 213 1.20 -11.75 -12.54
C ILE A 213 2.09 -12.98 -12.37
N GLN A 214 1.50 -14.16 -12.45
CA GLN A 214 2.22 -15.40 -12.73
C GLN A 214 1.87 -15.87 -14.13
N GLN A 215 2.87 -16.36 -14.86
CA GLN A 215 2.67 -16.85 -16.23
C GLN A 215 3.33 -18.20 -16.44
N THR A 216 2.72 -18.98 -17.32
CA THR A 216 3.23 -20.26 -17.83
C THR A 216 3.09 -20.22 -19.35
N ASP A 217 4.18 -20.50 -20.07
CA ASP A 217 4.20 -20.55 -21.54
C ASP A 217 3.60 -19.30 -22.23
N GLY A 218 3.91 -18.11 -21.70
CA GLY A 218 3.44 -16.83 -22.23
C GLY A 218 1.95 -16.53 -22.01
N ARG A 219 1.27 -17.32 -21.18
CA ARG A 219 -0.12 -17.09 -20.74
C ARG A 219 -0.16 -16.73 -19.26
N ILE A 220 -1.01 -15.78 -18.93
CA ILE A 220 -1.28 -15.37 -17.55
C ILE A 220 -2.02 -16.50 -16.84
N GLU A 221 -1.39 -17.12 -15.85
CA GLU A 221 -2.01 -18.15 -15.00
C GLU A 221 -2.83 -17.50 -13.89
N THR A 222 -2.25 -16.50 -13.22
CA THR A 222 -2.92 -15.68 -12.21
C THR A 222 -2.57 -14.21 -12.39
N ALA A 223 -3.54 -13.33 -12.15
CA ALA A 223 -3.35 -11.89 -12.15
C ALA A 223 -4.13 -11.26 -11.00
N HIS A 224 -3.45 -10.43 -10.21
CA HIS A 224 -4.04 -9.66 -9.12
C HIS A 224 -3.68 -8.20 -9.32
N LEU A 225 -4.67 -7.36 -9.57
CA LEU A 225 -4.52 -5.93 -9.84
C LEU A 225 -5.37 -5.16 -8.84
N ALA A 226 -4.72 -4.22 -8.13
CA ALA A 226 -5.38 -3.33 -7.19
C ALA A 226 -5.03 -1.88 -7.49
N ALA A 227 -5.94 -0.97 -7.18
CA ALA A 227 -5.72 0.46 -7.34
C ALA A 227 -6.40 1.28 -6.24
N GLY A 228 -5.73 2.37 -5.84
CA GLY A 228 -6.23 3.32 -4.86
C GLY A 228 -6.62 4.64 -5.52
N GLY A 229 -7.59 5.34 -4.93
CA GLY A 229 -8.06 6.65 -5.42
C GLY A 229 -9.06 6.56 -6.56
N VAL A 230 -9.43 5.34 -6.93
CA VAL A 230 -10.38 5.03 -8.01
C VAL A 230 -11.74 4.55 -7.49
N ALA A 231 -11.87 4.38 -6.17
CA ALA A 231 -13.10 3.99 -5.50
C ALA A 231 -13.14 4.53 -4.05
N ALA A 232 -14.22 4.23 -3.33
CA ALA A 232 -14.41 4.60 -1.92
C ALA A 232 -13.59 3.75 -0.92
N ILE A 233 -12.93 2.69 -1.40
CA ILE A 233 -12.06 1.79 -0.63
C ILE A 233 -10.80 1.46 -1.46
N PRO A 234 -9.71 0.94 -0.85
CA PRO A 234 -8.68 0.25 -1.61
C PRO A 234 -9.33 -0.80 -2.52
N PHE A 235 -9.14 -0.68 -3.82
CA PHE A 235 -10.00 -1.38 -4.78
C PHE A 235 -9.27 -2.51 -5.46
N TYR A 236 -9.86 -3.71 -5.42
CA TYR A 236 -9.39 -4.88 -6.16
C TYR A 236 -10.17 -5.00 -7.47
N LEU A 237 -9.47 -4.99 -8.60
CA LEU A 237 -10.04 -4.93 -9.93
C LEU A 237 -10.51 -6.31 -10.39
N THR A 238 -11.57 -6.81 -9.76
CA THR A 238 -12.04 -8.20 -9.86
C THR A 238 -12.33 -8.60 -11.30
N LYS A 239 -13.03 -7.75 -12.07
CA LYS A 239 -13.38 -8.09 -13.46
C LYS A 239 -12.15 -8.06 -14.35
N THR A 240 -11.25 -7.09 -14.16
CA THR A 240 -10.00 -7.02 -14.93
C THR A 240 -9.10 -8.21 -14.63
N CYS A 241 -8.96 -8.62 -13.37
CA CYS A 241 -8.17 -9.79 -12.97
C CYS A 241 -8.72 -11.08 -13.63
N ALA A 242 -10.04 -11.28 -13.54
CA ALA A 242 -10.70 -12.43 -14.17
C ALA A 242 -10.53 -12.43 -15.70
N TYR A 243 -10.59 -11.27 -16.34
CA TYR A 243 -10.36 -11.15 -17.78
C TYR A 243 -8.92 -11.52 -18.18
N LEU A 244 -7.93 -11.09 -17.41
CA LEU A 244 -6.51 -11.32 -17.71
C LEU A 244 -6.13 -12.81 -17.61
N GLN A 245 -6.81 -13.57 -16.75
CA GLN A 245 -6.54 -14.99 -16.56
C GLN A 245 -6.71 -15.78 -17.87
N GLY A 246 -5.71 -16.60 -18.21
CA GLY A 246 -5.64 -17.40 -19.42
C GLY A 246 -5.28 -16.63 -20.71
N LYS A 247 -5.13 -15.31 -20.65
CA LYS A 247 -4.77 -14.48 -21.81
C LYS A 247 -3.26 -14.44 -22.03
N THR A 248 -2.88 -14.23 -23.28
CA THR A 248 -1.50 -13.90 -23.67
C THR A 248 -1.27 -12.39 -23.51
N ILE A 249 -0.07 -12.01 -23.09
CA ILE A 249 0.32 -10.61 -22.94
C ILE A 249 0.57 -10.02 -24.34
N LYS A 250 -0.37 -9.20 -24.80
CA LYS A 250 -0.30 -8.48 -26.09
C LYS A 250 -1.06 -7.15 -25.99
N PRO A 251 -0.79 -6.17 -26.87
CA PRO A 251 -1.40 -4.85 -26.78
C PRO A 251 -2.94 -4.87 -26.72
N SER A 252 -3.60 -5.69 -27.54
CA SER A 252 -5.07 -5.78 -27.55
C SER A 252 -5.65 -6.29 -26.23
N THR A 253 -4.98 -7.26 -25.59
CA THR A 253 -5.39 -7.76 -24.27
C THR A 253 -5.27 -6.67 -23.21
N ILE A 254 -4.21 -5.84 -23.26
CA ILE A 254 -4.01 -4.75 -22.29
C ILE A 254 -5.05 -3.65 -22.50
N HIS A 255 -5.38 -3.32 -23.75
CA HIS A 255 -6.44 -2.34 -24.05
C HIS A 255 -7.80 -2.80 -23.53
N GLU A 256 -8.20 -4.05 -23.76
CA GLU A 256 -9.47 -4.59 -23.28
C GLU A 256 -9.48 -4.69 -21.74
N ALA A 257 -8.37 -5.09 -21.12
CA ALA A 257 -8.22 -5.07 -19.66
C ALA A 257 -8.40 -3.66 -19.06
N VAL A 258 -7.90 -2.63 -19.75
CA VAL A 258 -8.12 -1.23 -19.40
C VAL A 258 -9.59 -0.84 -19.54
N GLU A 259 -10.26 -1.20 -20.64
CA GLU A 259 -11.68 -0.88 -20.83
C GLU A 259 -12.54 -1.50 -19.72
N ILE A 260 -12.24 -2.75 -19.34
CA ILE A 260 -12.88 -3.42 -18.20
C ILE A 260 -12.56 -2.70 -16.89
N ALA A 261 -11.31 -2.32 -16.66
CA ALA A 261 -10.90 -1.60 -15.45
C ALA A 261 -11.65 -0.27 -15.31
N GLN A 262 -11.82 0.48 -16.41
CA GLN A 262 -12.59 1.73 -16.42
C GLN A 262 -14.07 1.51 -16.11
N SER A 263 -14.63 0.35 -16.45
CA SER A 263 -16.05 0.02 -16.21
C SER A 263 -16.37 -0.33 -14.75
N GLU A 264 -15.37 -0.66 -13.92
CA GLU A 264 -15.57 -1.06 -12.52
C GLU A 264 -15.11 -0.05 -11.49
N VAL A 265 -14.52 1.08 -11.92
CA VAL A 265 -14.08 2.16 -11.03
C VAL A 265 -15.02 3.36 -11.06
N ALA A 266 -15.09 4.10 -9.96
CA ALA A 266 -15.92 5.30 -9.81
C ALA A 266 -15.21 6.34 -8.93
N PRO A 267 -14.12 6.97 -9.41
CA PRO A 267 -13.39 7.98 -8.66
C PRO A 267 -14.23 9.23 -8.41
N ILE A 268 -14.01 9.87 -7.25
CA ILE A 268 -14.50 11.21 -6.99
C ILE A 268 -13.47 12.27 -7.38
N SER A 269 -13.95 13.45 -7.78
CA SER A 269 -13.11 14.65 -7.89
C SER A 269 -12.76 15.18 -6.50
N ASP A 270 -11.50 15.53 -6.27
CA ASP A 270 -11.02 16.15 -5.04
C ASP A 270 -9.77 17.01 -5.29
N ILE A 271 -9.14 17.48 -4.21
CA ILE A 271 -7.91 18.30 -4.29
C ILE A 271 -6.72 17.59 -4.96
N ARG A 272 -6.77 16.26 -5.14
CA ARG A 272 -5.72 15.44 -5.76
C ARG A 272 -5.99 15.16 -7.23
N GLY A 273 -7.15 15.58 -7.76
CA GLY A 273 -7.47 15.52 -9.18
C GLY A 273 -8.95 15.32 -9.46
N SER A 274 -9.36 15.62 -10.69
CA SER A 274 -10.71 15.31 -11.15
C SER A 274 -10.92 13.80 -11.29
N ALA A 275 -12.17 13.35 -11.25
CA ALA A 275 -12.54 11.96 -11.53
C ALA A 275 -11.99 11.50 -12.90
N GLN A 276 -12.15 12.33 -13.94
CA GLN A 276 -11.62 12.07 -15.28
C GLN A 276 -10.09 11.90 -15.29
N TYR A 277 -9.37 12.76 -14.56
CA TYR A 277 -7.92 12.64 -14.43
C TYR A 277 -7.52 11.33 -13.75
N LYS A 278 -8.22 10.92 -12.70
CA LYS A 278 -7.96 9.65 -11.99
C LYS A 278 -8.25 8.43 -12.85
N CYS A 279 -9.32 8.45 -13.65
CA CYS A 279 -9.57 7.43 -14.68
C CYS A 279 -8.42 7.34 -15.69
N LEU A 280 -7.96 8.50 -16.20
CA LEU A 280 -6.81 8.55 -17.11
C LEU A 280 -5.53 8.00 -16.44
N LEU A 281 -5.27 8.36 -15.19
CA LEU A 281 -4.12 7.85 -14.45
C LEU A 281 -4.16 6.34 -14.29
N LEU A 282 -5.30 5.76 -13.89
CA LEU A 282 -5.44 4.30 -13.76
C LEU A 282 -5.07 3.60 -15.07
N ARG A 283 -5.57 4.10 -16.20
CA ARG A 283 -5.19 3.59 -17.53
C ARG A 283 -3.68 3.62 -17.74
N GLN A 284 -3.05 4.76 -17.46
CA GLN A 284 -1.60 4.90 -17.67
C GLN A 284 -0.78 4.02 -16.74
N LEU A 285 -1.22 3.81 -15.49
CA LEU A 285 -0.53 2.93 -14.56
C LEU A 285 -0.65 1.46 -14.97
N ILE A 286 -1.81 1.02 -15.47
CA ILE A 286 -1.95 -0.32 -16.06
C ILE A 286 -0.94 -0.50 -17.20
N PHE A 287 -0.84 0.48 -18.10
CA PHE A 287 0.15 0.44 -19.19
C PHE A 287 1.59 0.40 -18.66
N ALA A 288 1.92 1.24 -17.68
CA ALA A 288 3.24 1.28 -17.06
C ALA A 288 3.63 -0.08 -16.45
N HIS A 289 2.70 -0.76 -15.80
CA HIS A 289 2.95 -2.09 -15.26
C HIS A 289 3.36 -3.10 -16.36
N PHE A 290 2.62 -3.16 -17.47
CA PHE A 290 2.95 -4.10 -18.56
C PHE A 290 4.24 -3.72 -19.29
N LEU A 291 4.50 -2.43 -19.50
CA LEU A 291 5.77 -1.94 -20.07
C LEU A 291 6.97 -2.31 -19.19
N LYS A 292 6.83 -2.18 -17.86
CA LYS A 292 7.88 -2.49 -16.89
C LYS A 292 8.13 -3.99 -16.73
N LEU A 293 7.07 -4.80 -16.72
CA LEU A 293 7.16 -6.24 -16.46
C LEU A 293 7.45 -7.06 -17.72
N PHE A 294 7.02 -6.60 -18.89
CA PHE A 294 7.11 -7.35 -20.15
C PHE A 294 7.61 -6.49 -21.32
N PRO A 295 8.79 -5.84 -21.20
CA PRO A 295 9.30 -4.92 -22.22
C PRO A 295 9.56 -5.58 -23.58
N GLU A 296 9.84 -6.88 -23.61
CA GLU A 296 10.03 -7.66 -24.84
C GLU A 296 8.71 -7.94 -25.58
N ALA A 297 7.60 -8.02 -24.85
CA ALA A 297 6.28 -8.28 -25.42
C ALA A 297 5.51 -6.99 -25.73
N ILE A 298 5.74 -5.93 -24.95
CA ILE A 298 4.96 -4.70 -24.96
C ILE A 298 5.89 -3.48 -24.99
N ASN A 299 5.70 -2.62 -25.98
CA ASN A 299 6.35 -1.31 -26.06
C ASN A 299 5.32 -0.18 -26.23
N TRP A 300 5.77 1.06 -26.05
CA TRP A 300 4.90 2.23 -26.08
C TRP A 300 4.22 2.41 -27.45
N GLU A 301 4.94 2.17 -28.54
CA GLU A 301 4.43 2.29 -29.91
C GLU A 301 3.25 1.35 -30.15
N SER A 302 3.35 0.11 -29.65
CA SER A 302 2.32 -0.93 -29.77
C SER A 302 1.04 -0.62 -28.97
N LEU A 303 1.18 0.05 -27.81
CA LEU A 303 0.05 0.49 -26.99
C LEU A 303 -0.59 1.79 -27.49
N ASN A 304 0.12 2.55 -28.34
CA ASN A 304 -0.37 3.85 -28.82
C ASN A 304 -0.86 3.81 -30.28
N THR A 305 -0.61 2.72 -31.01
CA THR A 305 -1.02 2.56 -32.42
C THR A 305 -2.54 2.44 -32.59
N GLN A 306 -3.28 1.91 -31.62
CA GLN A 306 -4.75 1.85 -31.67
C GLN A 306 -5.46 3.19 -31.42
N ASN A 307 -4.78 4.19 -30.85
CA ASN A 307 -5.35 5.54 -30.71
C ASN A 307 -5.36 6.32 -32.02
N LYS A 308 -4.40 6.05 -32.93
CA LYS A 308 -4.34 6.72 -34.24
C LYS A 308 -5.52 6.31 -35.13
N SER A 309 -5.95 5.05 -35.12
CA SER A 309 -7.08 4.60 -35.95
C SER A 309 -8.44 5.14 -35.49
N LYS A 310 -8.62 5.47 -34.20
CA LYS A 310 -9.84 6.16 -33.71
C LYS A 310 -9.81 7.68 -33.92
N GLN A 311 -8.63 8.32 -33.98
CA GLN A 311 -8.52 9.77 -34.21
C GLN A 311 -8.67 10.21 -35.68
N TYR A 312 -8.38 9.34 -36.65
CA TYR A 312 -8.52 9.66 -38.08
C TYR A 312 -9.87 9.20 -38.70
N GLY A 313 -10.84 8.78 -37.89
CA GLY A 313 -12.16 8.33 -38.34
C GLY A 313 -13.24 9.42 -38.46
N ASN A 314 -12.98 10.64 -37.98
CA ASN A 314 -13.88 11.78 -38.13
C ASN A 314 -13.24 12.88 -38.99
N SER A 315 -13.12 12.64 -40.29
CA SER A 315 -12.96 13.72 -41.27
C SER A 315 -14.31 14.41 -41.43
N CYS A 316 -14.62 15.36 -40.54
CA CYS A 316 -15.68 16.32 -40.79
C CYS A 316 -15.09 17.39 -41.72
N SER A 317 -15.51 17.31 -42.98
CA SER A 317 -15.39 18.39 -43.95
C SER A 317 -16.05 19.66 -43.40
N THR A 318 -15.28 20.72 -43.25
CA THR A 318 -15.80 22.08 -43.41
C THR A 318 -14.70 22.94 -43.99
N SER A 319 -14.87 23.20 -45.28
CA SER A 319 -14.43 24.38 -46.00
C SER A 319 -14.78 25.67 -45.25
N LEU A 320 -13.77 26.47 -44.92
CA LEU A 320 -13.58 27.89 -45.24
C LEU A 320 -12.30 28.39 -44.56
#